data_AF-A0A437LRH0-F1
#
_entry.id   AF-A0A437LRH0-F1
#
_cell.length_a   1.000
_cell.length_b   1.000
_cell.length_c   1.000
_cell.angle_alpha   90.00
_cell.angle_beta   90.00
_cell.angle_gamma   90.00
#
_symmetry.space_group_name_H-M   'P 1'
#
loop_
_entity.id
_entity.type
_entity.pdbx_description
1 polymer ?
#
loop_
_entity_poly.entity_id
_entity_poly.type
_entity_poly.pdbx_seq_one_letter_code
_entity_poly.pdbx_strand_id
1 'polypeptide(L)'
;MPTFDVLRFAALCVMLAAAETLHGIARTVWLVPRVGKATALRWSVVTGSLLAFGLCWVFVPAIGAVGWRAHLGLGAGLAAFMASFDVAIGRGVMRLPWARIARDFDPRSGNGLSVGLLLLAGMPAAVAWLRGGPV
;
A
#
# COMPACT_ATOMS: atom_id res chain seq x y z
N MET A 1 23.83 6.82 -16.33
CA MET A 1 22.37 7.07 -16.30
C MET A 1 21.83 6.32 -15.10
N PRO A 2 21.11 6.94 -14.15
CA PRO A 2 20.48 6.19 -13.06
C PRO A 2 19.43 5.27 -13.69
N THR A 3 19.81 4.01 -13.90
CA THR A 3 18.93 2.98 -14.43
C THR A 3 17.90 2.73 -13.34
N PHE A 4 16.64 2.96 -13.64
CA PHE A 4 15.56 2.63 -12.72
C PHE A 4 15.66 1.15 -12.33
N ASP A 5 15.91 0.88 -11.05
CA ASP A 5 16.15 -0.48 -10.57
C ASP A 5 14.84 -1.26 -10.44
N VAL A 6 14.41 -1.86 -11.56
CA VAL A 6 13.17 -2.67 -11.66
C VAL A 6 13.15 -3.79 -10.62
N LEU A 7 14.30 -4.41 -10.33
CA LEU A 7 14.40 -5.47 -9.31
C LEU A 7 14.08 -4.95 -7.91
N ARG A 8 14.60 -3.76 -7.54
CA ARG A 8 14.32 -3.14 -6.24
C ARG A 8 12.87 -2.70 -6.13
N PHE A 9 12.30 -2.19 -7.23
CA PHE A 9 10.89 -1.87 -7.30
C PHE A 9 10.01 -3.12 -7.11
N ALA A 10 10.30 -4.21 -7.82
CA ALA A 10 9.60 -5.48 -7.68
C ALA A 10 9.75 -6.04 -6.25
N ALA A 11 10.94 -5.96 -5.65
CA ALA A 11 11.17 -6.36 -4.27
C ALA A 11 10.34 -5.52 -3.29
N LEU A 12 10.26 -4.20 -3.48
CA LEU A 12 9.41 -3.32 -2.68
C LEU A 12 7.94 -3.70 -2.81
N CYS A 13 7.45 -3.98 -4.02
CA CYS A 13 6.08 -4.43 -4.26
C CYS A 13 5.77 -5.73 -3.49
N VAL A 14 6.65 -6.73 -3.58
CA VAL A 14 6.48 -8.01 -2.87
C VAL A 14 6.56 -7.83 -1.36
N MET A 15 7.53 -7.05 -0.87
CA MET A 15 7.66 -6.77 0.57
C MET A 15 6.45 -6.03 1.12
N LEU A 16 5.94 -5.04 0.37
CA LEU A 16 4.75 -4.30 0.76
C LEU A 16 3.52 -5.20 0.80
N ALA A 17 3.29 -6.00 -0.24
CA ALA A 17 2.17 -6.94 -0.28
C ALA A 17 2.24 -7.97 0.87
N ALA A 18 3.42 -8.51 1.14
CA ALA A 18 3.64 -9.45 2.25
C ALA A 18 3.40 -8.79 3.61
N ALA A 19 3.92 -7.57 3.81
CA ALA A 19 3.79 -6.84 5.07
C ALA A 19 2.33 -6.42 5.33
N GLU A 20 1.62 -5.90 4.33
CA GLU A 20 0.20 -5.56 4.44
C GLU A 20 -0.67 -6.80 4.67
N THR A 21 -0.38 -7.92 4.00
CA THR A 21 -1.10 -9.19 4.23
C THR A 21 -0.90 -9.69 5.65
N LEU A 22 0.35 -9.72 6.13
CA LEU A 22 0.66 -10.13 7.51
C LEU A 22 0.00 -9.18 8.51
N HIS A 23 0.03 -7.88 8.25
CA HIS A 23 -0.63 -6.86 9.07
C HIS A 23 -2.15 -7.07 9.13
N GLY A 24 -2.79 -7.36 7.99
CA GLY A 24 -4.22 -7.67 7.90
C GLY A 24 -4.61 -8.95 8.65
N ILE A 25 -3.77 -9.98 8.59
CA ILE A 25 -3.96 -11.24 9.37
C ILE A 25 -3.80 -10.94 10.86
N ALA A 26 -2.72 -10.26 11.27
CA ALA A 26 -2.47 -9.89 12.66
C ALA A 26 -3.63 -9.07 13.23
N ARG A 27 -4.16 -8.09 12.49
CA ARG A 27 -5.36 -7.35 12.86
C ARG A 27 -6.55 -8.27 13.13
N THR A 28 -6.83 -9.18 12.20
CA THR A 28 -8.04 -10.01 12.27
C THR A 28 -7.97 -11.03 13.40
N VAL A 29 -6.78 -11.60 13.64
CA VAL A 29 -6.57 -12.62 14.68
C VAL A 29 -6.35 -11.99 16.07
N TRP A 30 -5.65 -10.85 16.18
CA TRP A 30 -5.22 -10.29 17.47
C TRP A 30 -5.94 -9.02 17.88
N LEU A 31 -6.29 -8.14 16.94
CA LEU A 31 -6.83 -6.81 17.24
C LEU A 31 -8.36 -6.81 17.29
N VAL A 32 -9.03 -7.38 16.27
CA VAL A 32 -10.50 -7.50 16.20
C VAL A 32 -11.12 -8.11 17.46
N PRO A 33 -10.63 -9.24 18.00
CA PRO A 33 -11.23 -9.82 19.21
C PRO A 33 -11.02 -8.99 20.48
N ARG A 34 -10.07 -8.03 20.50
CA ARG A 34 -9.78 -7.21 21.68
C ARG A 34 -10.49 -5.86 21.69
N VAL A 35 -10.60 -5.18 20.55
CA VAL A 35 -11.12 -3.80 20.48
C VAL A 35 -12.39 -3.65 19.65
N GLY A 36 -12.89 -4.75 19.07
CA GLY A 36 -14.04 -4.75 18.18
C GLY A 36 -13.69 -4.31 16.76
N LYS A 37 -14.54 -4.71 15.80
CA LYS A 37 -14.28 -4.60 14.35
C LYS A 37 -14.08 -3.14 13.88
N ALA A 38 -14.92 -2.21 14.35
CA ALA A 38 -14.88 -0.82 13.90
C ALA A 38 -13.60 -0.10 14.33
N THR A 39 -13.19 -0.28 15.59
CA THR A 39 -11.96 0.32 16.14
C THR A 39 -10.72 -0.32 15.52
N ALA A 40 -10.72 -1.65 15.36
CA ALA A 40 -9.62 -2.36 14.71
C ALA A 40 -9.39 -1.91 13.26
N LEU A 41 -10.45 -1.59 12.52
CA LEU A 41 -10.35 -1.05 11.15
C LEU A 41 -9.68 0.34 11.15
N ARG A 42 -10.09 1.26 12.03
CA ARG A 42 -9.48 2.60 12.11
C ARG A 42 -8.00 2.54 12.45
N TRP A 43 -7.64 1.75 13.47
CA TRP A 43 -6.24 1.57 13.86
C TRP A 43 -5.42 0.91 12.75
N SER A 44 -6.00 -0.05 12.04
CA SER A 44 -5.35 -0.73 10.92
C SER A 44 -5.02 0.19 9.76
N VAL A 45 -5.86 1.16 9.44
CA VAL A 45 -5.55 2.13 8.39
C VAL A 45 -4.33 2.95 8.79
N VAL A 46 -4.24 3.36 10.06
CA VAL A 46 -3.09 4.12 10.58
C VAL A 46 -1.83 3.27 10.57
N THR A 47 -1.87 2.07 11.15
CA THR A 47 -0.69 1.21 11.27
C THR A 47 -0.23 0.66 9.93
N GLY A 48 -1.15 0.28 9.03
CA GLY A 48 -0.82 -0.14 7.66
C GLY A 48 -0.20 1.01 6.86
N SER A 49 -0.79 2.20 6.93
CA SER A 49 -0.21 3.39 6.29
C SER A 49 1.19 3.72 6.81
N LEU A 50 1.43 3.57 8.11
CA LEU A 50 2.75 3.77 8.71
C LEU A 50 3.77 2.74 8.21
N LEU A 51 3.32 1.47 8.06
CA LEU A 51 4.13 0.35 7.58
C LEU A 51 4.54 0.56 6.11
N ALA A 52 3.57 0.92 5.28
CA ALA A 52 3.78 1.28 3.89
C ALA A 52 4.74 2.47 3.75
N PHE A 53 4.54 3.51 4.57
CA PHE A 53 5.41 4.69 4.58
C PHE A 53 6.84 4.33 4.99
N GLY A 54 7.02 3.50 6.02
CA GLY A 54 8.34 3.04 6.45
C GLY A 54 9.08 2.21 5.39
N LEU A 55 8.36 1.32 4.70
CA LEU A 55 8.89 0.57 3.56
C LEU A 55 9.30 1.53 2.43
N CYS A 56 8.45 2.48 2.07
CA CYS A 56 8.82 3.50 1.09
C CYS A 56 10.04 4.30 1.55
N TRP A 57 10.14 4.68 2.83
CA TRP A 57 11.27 5.45 3.36
C TRP A 57 12.63 4.76 3.17
N VAL A 58 12.67 3.44 3.40
CA VAL A 58 13.89 2.64 3.30
C VAL A 58 14.23 2.31 1.86
N PHE A 59 13.24 1.94 1.03
CA PHE A 59 13.49 1.38 -0.31
C PHE A 59 13.44 2.42 -1.44
N VAL A 60 12.58 3.44 -1.38
CA VAL A 60 12.51 4.52 -2.40
C VAL A 60 13.85 5.20 -2.70
N PRO A 61 14.68 5.62 -1.72
CA PRO A 61 16.00 6.22 -2.03
C PRO A 61 16.91 5.25 -2.80
N ALA A 62 16.79 3.95 -2.54
CA ALA A 62 17.63 2.92 -3.13
C ALA A 62 17.22 2.59 -4.57
N ILE A 63 16.01 2.95 -4.99
CA ILE A 63 15.51 2.79 -6.37
C ILE A 63 16.10 3.86 -7.31
N GLY A 64 16.65 4.95 -6.76
CA GLY A 64 17.32 5.98 -7.56
C GLY A 64 16.36 6.82 -8.43
N ALA A 65 15.07 6.90 -8.07
CA ALA A 65 14.13 7.79 -8.73
C ALA A 65 14.51 9.26 -8.48
N VAL A 66 14.63 10.03 -9.55
CA VAL A 66 14.97 11.46 -9.51
C VAL A 66 13.81 12.25 -10.10
N GLY A 67 13.26 13.18 -9.32
CA GLY A 67 12.19 14.07 -9.72
C GLY A 67 10.77 13.57 -9.45
N TRP A 68 9.86 14.53 -9.33
CA TRP A 68 8.46 14.42 -8.91
C TRP A 68 7.69 13.41 -9.74
N ARG A 69 7.87 13.44 -11.06
CA ARG A 69 7.20 12.52 -12.00
C ARG A 69 7.63 11.07 -11.77
N ALA A 70 8.89 10.84 -11.43
CA ALA A 70 9.40 9.50 -11.14
C ALA A 70 8.85 8.97 -9.81
N HIS A 71 8.77 9.81 -8.77
CA HIS A 71 8.18 9.44 -7.49
C HIS A 71 6.67 9.20 -7.58
N LEU A 72 5.94 10.01 -8.36
CA LEU A 72 4.53 9.74 -8.64
C LEU A 72 4.33 8.47 -9.46
N GLY A 73 5.17 8.24 -10.48
CA GLY A 73 5.13 7.00 -11.26
C GLY A 73 5.38 5.77 -10.39
N LEU A 74 6.35 5.87 -9.46
CA LEU A 74 6.60 4.84 -8.45
C LEU A 74 5.39 4.58 -7.57
N GLY A 75 4.78 5.64 -7.02
CA GLY A 75 3.62 5.52 -6.16
C GLY A 75 2.40 4.97 -6.89
N ALA A 76 2.14 5.45 -8.10
CA ALA A 76 1.07 4.93 -8.95
C ALA A 76 1.30 3.46 -9.32
N GLY A 77 2.54 3.07 -9.63
CA GLY A 77 2.91 1.68 -9.88
C GLY A 77 2.71 0.79 -8.66
N LEU A 78 3.13 1.25 -7.47
CA LEU A 78 2.92 0.56 -6.20
C LEU A 78 1.42 0.38 -5.91
N ALA A 79 0.63 1.45 -6.06
CA ALA A 79 -0.81 1.42 -5.84
C ALA A 79 -1.51 0.49 -6.84
N ALA A 80 -1.14 0.53 -8.12
CA ALA A 80 -1.68 -0.37 -9.14
C ALA A 80 -1.33 -1.84 -8.85
N PHE A 81 -0.10 -2.11 -8.41
CA PHE A 81 0.32 -3.45 -8.00
C PHE A 81 -0.46 -3.94 -6.78
N MET A 82 -0.57 -3.13 -5.73
CA MET A 82 -1.33 -3.47 -4.52
C MET A 82 -2.81 -3.70 -4.83
N ALA A 83 -3.43 -2.84 -5.63
CA ALA A 83 -4.81 -3.03 -6.08
C ALA A 83 -4.97 -4.35 -6.83
N SER A 84 -4.04 -4.68 -7.75
CA SER A 84 -4.08 -5.93 -8.50
C SER A 84 -3.89 -7.14 -7.61
N PHE A 85 -2.98 -7.05 -6.64
CA PHE A 85 -2.73 -8.08 -5.64
C PHE A 85 -3.96 -8.33 -4.75
N ASP A 86 -4.60 -7.27 -4.26
CA ASP A 86 -5.82 -7.37 -3.45
C ASP A 86 -6.98 -7.99 -4.23
N VAL A 87 -7.15 -7.64 -5.51
CA VAL A 87 -8.12 -8.29 -6.40
C VAL A 87 -7.79 -9.76 -6.59
N ALA A 88 -6.51 -10.10 -6.81
CA ALA A 88 -6.06 -11.48 -6.98
C ALA A 88 -6.30 -12.32 -5.71
N ILE A 89 -6.03 -11.79 -4.53
CA ILE A 89 -6.32 -12.45 -3.25
C ILE A 89 -7.84 -12.56 -3.03
N GLY A 90 -8.57 -11.46 -3.19
CA GLY A 90 -10.02 -11.42 -2.99
C GLY A 90 -10.76 -12.39 -3.92
N ARG A 91 -10.33 -12.50 -5.18
CA ARG A 91 -10.98 -13.36 -6.17
C ARG A 91 -10.44 -14.79 -6.17
N GLY A 92 -9.12 -14.97 -6.06
CA GLY A 92 -8.44 -16.26 -6.18
C GLY A 92 -8.45 -17.05 -4.88
N VAL A 93 -8.05 -16.42 -3.78
CA VAL A 93 -7.95 -17.07 -2.46
C VAL A 93 -9.29 -17.05 -1.73
N MET A 94 -9.93 -15.87 -1.64
CA MET A 94 -11.17 -15.71 -0.89
C MET A 94 -12.44 -16.00 -1.70
N ARG A 95 -12.32 -16.22 -3.03
CA ARG A 95 -13.44 -16.50 -3.95
C ARG A 95 -14.61 -15.50 -3.83
N LEU A 96 -14.31 -14.23 -3.54
CA LEU A 96 -15.32 -13.20 -3.37
C LEU A 96 -15.99 -12.86 -4.72
N PRO A 97 -17.29 -12.52 -4.72
CA PRO A 97 -17.97 -12.08 -5.93
C PRO A 97 -17.44 -10.72 -6.38
N TRP A 98 -17.38 -10.49 -7.69
CA TRP A 98 -16.92 -9.22 -8.29
C TRP A 98 -17.63 -8.00 -7.73
N ALA A 99 -18.93 -8.11 -7.42
CA ALA A 99 -19.70 -7.03 -6.80
C ALA A 99 -19.17 -6.63 -5.41
N ARG A 100 -18.65 -7.59 -4.62
CA ARG A 100 -18.05 -7.29 -3.31
C ARG A 100 -16.67 -6.66 -3.49
N ILE A 101 -15.85 -7.17 -4.42
CA ILE A 101 -14.53 -6.60 -4.73
C ILE A 101 -14.72 -5.15 -5.20
N ALA A 102 -15.58 -4.89 -6.18
CA ALA A 102 -15.86 -3.54 -6.66
C ALA A 102 -16.36 -2.60 -5.55
N ARG A 103 -17.19 -3.10 -4.63
CA ARG A 103 -17.65 -2.33 -3.47
C ARG A 103 -16.50 -1.99 -2.52
N ASP A 104 -15.54 -2.88 -2.31
CA ASP A 104 -14.39 -2.59 -1.44
C ASP A 104 -13.46 -1.52 -2.05
N PHE A 105 -13.42 -1.40 -3.37
CA PHE A 105 -12.74 -0.29 -4.08
C PHE A 105 -13.54 1.01 -4.09
N ASP A 106 -14.86 0.98 -3.88
CA ASP A 106 -15.68 2.19 -3.81
C ASP A 106 -15.34 3.00 -2.55
N PRO A 107 -14.80 4.24 -2.68
CA PRO A 107 -14.48 5.09 -1.53
C PRO A 107 -15.71 5.43 -0.68
N ARG A 108 -16.93 5.31 -1.24
CA ARG A 108 -18.19 5.61 -0.55
C ARG A 108 -18.70 4.44 0.29
N SER A 109 -18.18 3.23 0.11
CA SER A 109 -18.66 2.04 0.84
C SER A 109 -18.10 1.92 2.27
N GLY A 110 -17.09 2.72 2.61
CA GLY A 110 -16.53 2.82 3.96
C GLY A 110 -15.44 1.79 4.30
N ASN A 111 -14.95 0.99 3.35
CA ASN A 111 -13.89 0.00 3.61
C ASN A 111 -12.47 0.62 3.66
N GLY A 112 -12.31 1.88 3.23
CA GLY A 112 -11.04 2.62 3.33
C GLY A 112 -9.90 2.14 2.41
N LEU A 113 -10.12 1.10 1.59
CA LEU A 113 -9.12 0.51 0.69
C LEU A 113 -8.63 1.53 -0.36
N SER A 114 -9.57 2.20 -1.04
CA SER A 114 -9.24 3.23 -2.03
C SER A 114 -8.55 4.45 -1.43
N VAL A 115 -8.88 4.80 -0.18
CA VAL A 115 -8.17 5.85 0.57
C VAL A 115 -6.73 5.39 0.86
N GLY A 116 -6.53 4.14 1.29
CA GLY A 116 -5.20 3.57 1.50
C GLY A 116 -4.35 3.55 0.23
N LEU A 117 -4.93 3.16 -0.91
CA LEU A 117 -4.25 3.18 -2.21
C LEU A 117 -3.88 4.60 -2.68
N LEU A 118 -4.76 5.58 -2.47
CA LEU A 118 -4.49 6.98 -2.78
C LEU A 118 -3.36 7.53 -1.90
N LEU A 119 -3.38 7.21 -0.60
CA LEU A 119 -2.30 7.58 0.32
C LEU A 119 -0.98 6.93 -0.11
N LEU A 120 -0.99 5.63 -0.41
CA LEU A 120 0.17 4.89 -0.88
C LEU A 120 0.77 5.50 -2.15
N ALA A 121 -0.07 5.95 -3.10
CA ALA A 121 0.39 6.61 -4.31
C ALA A 121 1.15 7.93 -4.01
N GLY A 122 0.79 8.63 -2.94
CA GLY A 122 1.48 9.84 -2.48
C GLY A 122 2.71 9.58 -1.61
N MET A 123 2.86 8.40 -1.02
CA MET A 123 3.95 8.11 -0.05
C MET A 123 5.36 8.26 -0.63
N PRO A 124 5.69 7.77 -1.83
CA PRO A 124 7.04 7.94 -2.38
C PRO A 124 7.43 9.40 -2.60
N ALA A 125 6.47 10.24 -3.00
CA ALA A 125 6.66 11.68 -3.16
C ALA A 125 6.82 12.37 -1.79
N ALA A 126 6.01 11.99 -0.79
CA ALA A 126 6.13 12.50 0.58
C ALA A 126 7.49 12.15 1.20
N VAL A 127 7.97 10.92 1.00
CA VAL A 127 9.31 10.47 1.44
C VAL A 127 10.41 11.31 0.77
N ALA A 128 10.32 11.54 -0.54
CA ALA A 128 11.31 12.33 -1.27
C ALA A 128 11.37 13.78 -0.75
N TRP A 129 10.21 14.39 -0.53
CA TRP A 129 10.07 15.73 0.02
C TRP A 129 10.65 15.85 1.43
N LEU A 130 10.29 14.92 2.33
CA LEU A 130 10.78 14.91 3.72
C LEU A 130 12.29 14.66 3.85
N ARG A 131 12.90 14.00 2.86
CA ARG A 131 14.34 13.74 2.82
C ARG A 131 15.16 14.86 2.17
N GLY A 132 14.51 15.94 1.71
CA GLY A 132 15.18 17.04 1.02
C GLY A 132 15.74 16.66 -0.35
N GLY A 133 15.26 15.58 -0.96
CA GLY A 133 15.63 15.22 -2.33
C GLY A 133 14.97 16.17 -3.33
N PRO A 134 15.54 16.37 -4.53
CA PRO A 134 14.89 17.14 -5.58
C PRO A 134 13.59 16.43 -6.00
N VAL A 135 12.46 16.94 -5.49
CA VAL A 135 11.13 16.71 -6.04
C VAL A 135 10.99 17.48 -7.34
#